data_AF-A0A8W8HNI0-F1
#
_entry.id   AF-A0A8W8HNI0-F1
#
_cell.length_a   1.000
_cell.length_b   1.000
_cell.length_c   1.000
_cell.angle_alpha   90.00
_cell.angle_beta   90.00
_cell.angle_gamma   90.00
#
_symmetry.space_group_name_H-M   'P 1'
#
loop_
_entity.id
_entity.type
_entity.pdbx_description
1 polymer ?
#
loop_
_entity_poly.entity_id
_entity_poly.type
_entity_poly.pdbx_seq_one_letter_code
_entity_poly.pdbx_strand_id
1 'polypeptide(L)'
;DLNTYLNKAVPDTRLTIKKYLDVKFEYLAYCLKVKEMDDEEYSYAALQEPLYRVETGNYEYRLVLRCRQDARVRFAKMRSDVLVKIELLDQKHVQDIVFQLQRFVSAMAKYHNDCHTVMKEAVVFPIEVDLSRGTFTYDTSNQFNDGEDEEEEEEVEEAPERVNESQMGDLISTD
;
A
#
# COMPACT_ATOMS: atom_id res chain seq x y z
N ASP A 1 -8.90 9.14 16.98
CA ASP A 1 -10.08 9.42 16.12
C ASP A 1 -9.63 9.50 14.68
N LEU A 2 -10.04 8.52 13.87
CA LEU A 2 -9.53 8.31 12.50
C LEU A 2 -9.85 9.50 11.58
N ASN A 3 -10.99 10.15 11.79
CA ASN A 3 -11.40 11.30 10.99
C ASN A 3 -10.43 12.49 11.17
N THR A 4 -10.05 12.76 12.43
CA THR A 4 -9.06 13.79 12.77
C THR A 4 -7.67 13.46 12.21
N TYR A 5 -7.26 12.19 12.24
CA TYR A 5 -5.99 11.75 11.65
C TYR A 5 -5.96 12.02 10.13
N LEU A 6 -7.00 11.57 9.41
CA LEU A 6 -7.06 11.65 7.95
C LEU A 6 -7.20 13.09 7.44
N ASN A 7 -8.06 13.90 8.08
CA ASN A 7 -8.43 15.22 7.57
C ASN A 7 -7.62 16.38 8.17
N LYS A 8 -6.87 16.16 9.25
CA LYS A 8 -6.03 17.21 9.86
C LYS A 8 -4.55 16.83 9.92
N ALA A 9 -4.21 15.71 10.54
CA ALA A 9 -2.81 15.36 10.79
C ALA A 9 -2.02 15.06 9.50
N VAL A 10 -2.62 14.30 8.57
CA VAL A 10 -1.97 13.97 7.29
C VAL A 10 -1.80 15.21 6.40
N PRO A 11 -2.82 16.06 6.16
CA PRO A 11 -2.65 17.28 5.37
C PRO A 11 -1.65 18.28 5.94
N ASP A 12 -1.60 18.43 7.27
CA ASP A 12 -0.65 19.32 7.96
C ASP A 12 0.80 18.84 7.80
N THR A 13 1.03 17.53 7.94
CA THR A 13 2.35 16.92 7.69
C THR A 13 2.76 17.10 6.23
N ARG A 14 1.84 16.87 5.28
CA ARG A 14 2.08 17.11 3.86
C ARG A 14 2.44 18.56 3.55
N LEU A 15 1.78 19.52 4.19
CA LEU A 15 2.11 20.95 4.03
C LEU A 15 3.53 21.26 4.54
N THR A 16 3.92 20.63 5.64
CA THR A 16 5.27 20.80 6.21
C THR A 16 6.34 20.21 5.29
N ILE A 17 6.06 19.04 4.70
CA ILE A 17 6.94 18.41 3.71
C ILE A 17 7.09 19.32 2.48
N LYS A 18 5.99 19.92 1.97
CA LYS A 18 6.08 20.87 0.85
C LYS A 18 7.02 22.03 1.16
N LYS A 19 6.88 22.68 2.32
CA LYS A 19 7.78 23.76 2.75
C LYS A 19 9.24 23.29 2.83
N TYR A 20 9.48 22.07 3.31
CA TYR A 20 10.83 21.49 3.34
C TYR A 20 11.41 21.28 1.93
N LEU A 21 10.59 20.83 0.97
CA LEU A 21 11.02 20.66 -0.41
C LEU A 21 11.44 22.00 -1.03
N ASP A 22 10.70 23.08 -0.76
CA ASP A 22 11.04 24.42 -1.24
C ASP A 22 12.39 24.87 -0.67
N VAL A 23 12.61 24.71 0.65
CA VAL A 23 13.88 25.07 1.30
C VAL A 23 15.04 24.19 0.81
N LYS A 24 14.79 22.90 0.57
CA LYS A 24 15.78 21.97 0.02
C LYS A 24 16.16 22.40 -1.40
N PHE A 25 15.18 22.73 -2.23
CA PHE A 25 15.39 23.18 -3.60
C PHE A 25 16.22 24.47 -3.62
N GLU A 26 15.89 25.45 -2.78
CA GLU A 26 16.64 26.70 -2.63
C GLU A 26 18.12 26.43 -2.27
N TYR A 27 18.38 25.59 -1.25
CA TYR A 27 19.74 25.24 -0.85
C TYR A 27 20.52 24.52 -1.97
N LEU A 28 19.88 23.59 -2.68
CA LEU A 28 20.51 22.87 -3.79
C LEU A 28 20.79 23.78 -4.99
N ALA A 29 19.91 24.75 -5.28
CA ALA A 29 20.13 25.75 -6.32
C ALA A 29 21.38 26.58 -6.02
N TYR A 30 21.60 26.99 -4.77
CA TYR A 30 22.85 27.66 -4.38
C TYR A 30 24.08 26.75 -4.48
N CYS A 31 23.97 25.48 -4.12
CA CYS A 31 25.08 24.53 -4.30
C CYS A 31 25.45 24.37 -5.78
N LEU A 32 24.46 24.29 -6.66
CA LEU A 32 24.68 24.20 -8.10
C LEU A 32 25.32 25.47 -8.64
N LYS A 33 24.83 26.65 -8.25
CA LYS A 33 25.39 27.94 -8.69
C LYS A 33 26.85 28.11 -8.29
N VAL A 34 27.22 27.72 -7.06
CA VAL A 34 28.63 27.74 -6.62
C VAL A 34 29.48 26.83 -7.50
N LYS A 35 29.00 25.60 -7.76
CA LYS A 35 29.71 24.66 -8.61
C LYS A 35 29.91 25.19 -10.03
N GLU A 36 28.88 25.78 -10.64
CA GLU A 36 28.98 26.40 -11.96
C GLU A 36 30.06 27.50 -12.00
N MET A 37 30.15 28.32 -10.94
CA MET A 37 31.16 29.37 -10.85
C MET A 37 32.58 28.81 -10.63
N ASP A 38 32.72 27.75 -9.84
CA ASP A 38 33.99 27.04 -9.64
C ASP A 38 34.46 26.36 -10.95
N ASP A 39 33.54 25.74 -11.69
CA ASP A 39 33.82 25.07 -12.97
C ASP A 39 34.25 26.08 -14.06
N GLU A 40 33.64 27.27 -14.08
CA GLU A 40 34.05 28.38 -14.94
C GLU A 40 35.46 28.87 -14.59
N GLU A 41 35.74 29.14 -13.31
CA GLU A 41 37.07 29.56 -12.83
C GLU A 41 38.14 28.54 -13.18
N TYR A 42 37.85 27.25 -13.01
CA TYR A 42 38.76 26.16 -13.40
C TYR A 42 39.04 26.14 -14.91
N SER A 43 38.01 26.39 -15.73
CA SER A 43 38.12 26.39 -17.19
C SER A 43 39.04 27.53 -17.68
N TYR A 44 38.87 28.74 -17.14
CA TYR A 44 39.74 29.89 -17.45
C TYR A 44 41.17 29.68 -16.94
N ALA A 45 41.33 29.10 -15.75
CA ALA A 45 42.65 28.76 -15.22
C ALA A 45 43.40 27.75 -16.10
N ALA A 46 42.70 26.77 -16.68
CA ALA A 46 43.28 25.80 -17.60
C ALA A 46 43.73 26.43 -18.93
N LEU A 47 43.04 27.47 -19.39
CA LEU A 47 43.39 28.24 -20.60
C LEU A 47 44.47 29.31 -20.34
N GLN A 48 44.86 29.50 -19.08
CA GLN A 48 45.73 30.62 -18.64
C GLN A 48 45.16 32.00 -19.00
N GLU A 49 43.84 32.11 -19.07
CA GLU A 49 43.15 33.35 -19.36
C GLU A 49 42.63 34.01 -18.08
N PRO A 50 42.74 35.34 -17.93
CA PRO A 50 42.20 36.04 -16.78
C PRO A 50 40.67 36.09 -16.83
N LEU A 51 40.02 35.85 -15.68
CA LEU A 51 38.57 36.01 -15.52
C LEU A 51 38.23 37.37 -14.89
N TYR A 52 37.62 38.25 -15.68
CA TYR A 52 37.31 39.64 -15.29
C TYR A 52 36.55 39.77 -13.94
N ARG A 53 35.59 38.87 -13.69
CA ARG A 53 34.85 38.83 -12.41
C ARG A 53 35.78 38.68 -11.21
N VAL A 54 36.81 37.83 -11.34
CA VAL A 54 37.77 37.54 -10.28
C VAL A 54 38.73 38.71 -10.09
N GLU A 55 39.21 39.30 -11.18
CA GLU A 55 40.09 40.47 -11.16
C GLU A 55 39.45 41.68 -10.46
N THR A 56 38.14 41.83 -10.63
CA THR A 56 37.36 42.95 -10.05
C THR A 56 36.84 42.63 -8.63
N GLY A 57 37.30 41.54 -8.02
CA GLY A 57 37.06 41.21 -6.61
C GLY A 57 35.97 40.16 -6.33
N ASN A 58 35.37 39.55 -7.35
CA ASN A 58 34.46 38.39 -7.24
C ASN A 58 33.29 38.55 -6.26
N TYR A 59 32.62 39.71 -6.25
CA TYR A 59 31.55 40.00 -5.29
C TYR A 59 30.38 39.01 -5.35
N GLU A 60 29.96 38.63 -6.55
CA GLU A 60 28.84 37.71 -6.77
C GLU A 60 29.10 36.35 -6.10
N TYR A 61 30.29 35.79 -6.28
CA TYR A 61 30.67 34.52 -5.66
C TYR A 61 30.58 34.59 -4.14
N ARG A 62 31.12 35.65 -3.53
CA ARG A 62 31.06 35.85 -2.08
C ARG A 62 29.62 35.98 -1.58
N LEU A 63 28.76 36.67 -2.34
CA LEU A 63 27.35 36.80 -2.00
C LEU A 63 26.65 35.45 -2.06
N VAL A 64 26.85 34.69 -3.14
CA VAL A 64 26.28 33.35 -3.31
C VAL A 64 26.74 32.40 -2.20
N LEU A 65 28.02 32.43 -1.79
CA LEU A 65 28.52 31.65 -0.65
C LEU A 65 27.79 31.97 0.65
N ARG A 66 27.52 33.26 0.92
CA ARG A 66 26.76 33.68 2.11
C ARG A 66 25.32 33.16 2.04
N CYS A 67 24.63 33.37 0.92
CA CYS A 67 23.27 32.88 0.71
C CYS A 67 23.18 31.35 0.83
N ARG A 68 24.18 30.61 0.32
CA ARG A 68 24.29 29.15 0.46
C ARG A 68 24.38 28.73 1.93
N GLN A 69 25.19 29.42 2.72
CA GLN A 69 25.35 29.13 4.14
C GLN A 69 24.05 29.40 4.92
N ASP A 70 23.36 30.50 4.64
CA ASP A 70 22.06 30.81 5.24
C ASP A 70 21.00 29.77 4.86
N ALA A 71 20.94 29.40 3.57
CA ALA A 71 20.05 28.35 3.08
C ALA A 71 20.38 26.98 3.69
N ARG A 72 21.65 26.65 3.91
CA ARG A 72 22.10 25.40 4.57
C ARG A 72 21.55 25.29 5.98
N VAL A 73 21.60 26.38 6.75
CA VAL A 73 21.08 26.41 8.13
C VAL A 73 19.57 26.23 8.13
N ARG A 74 18.84 26.94 7.25
CA ARG A 74 17.38 26.78 7.10
C ARG A 74 17.01 25.35 6.71
N PHE A 75 17.72 24.77 5.74
CA PHE A 75 17.52 23.40 5.28
C PHE A 75 17.76 22.38 6.39
N ALA A 76 18.87 22.48 7.12
CA ALA A 76 19.19 21.56 8.21
C ALA A 76 18.12 21.58 9.31
N LYS A 77 17.64 22.77 9.68
CA LYS A 77 16.56 22.94 10.65
C LYS A 77 15.26 22.28 10.16
N MET A 78 14.78 22.65 8.97
CA MET A 78 13.54 22.09 8.40
C MET A 78 13.62 20.57 8.20
N ARG A 79 14.81 20.04 7.85
CA ARG A 79 15.04 18.60 7.74
C ARG A 79 14.80 17.89 9.08
N SER A 80 15.36 18.44 10.16
CA SER A 80 15.15 17.89 11.51
C SER A 80 13.67 17.93 11.90
N ASP A 81 13.01 19.07 11.66
CA ASP A 81 11.60 19.26 11.99
C ASP A 81 10.68 18.27 11.25
N VAL A 82 10.92 18.05 9.95
CA VAL A 82 10.15 17.09 9.15
C VAL A 82 10.37 15.66 9.59
N LEU A 83 11.61 15.27 9.92
CA LEU A 83 11.89 13.91 10.40
C LEU A 83 11.10 13.59 11.66
N VAL A 84 11.17 14.46 12.67
CA VAL A 84 10.42 14.29 13.92
C VAL A 84 8.91 14.26 13.65
N LYS A 85 8.41 15.12 12.75
CA LYS A 85 6.98 15.19 12.45
C LYS A 85 6.44 13.93 11.75
N ILE A 86 7.23 13.34 10.85
CA ILE A 86 6.87 12.08 10.18
C ILE A 86 6.88 10.93 11.20
N GLU A 87 7.87 10.87 12.08
CA GLU A 87 7.95 9.85 13.12
C GLU A 87 6.74 9.91 14.09
N LEU A 88 6.37 11.11 14.54
CA LEU A 88 5.19 11.30 15.38
C LEU A 88 3.88 10.94 14.67
N LEU A 89 3.78 11.22 13.37
CA LEU A 89 2.63 10.84 12.57
C LEU A 89 2.50 9.32 12.48
N ASP A 90 3.61 8.62 12.27
CA ASP A 90 3.64 7.15 12.17
C ASP A 90 3.30 6.48 13.51
N GLN A 91 3.87 6.96 14.62
CA GLN A 91 3.50 6.47 15.96
C GLN A 91 2.00 6.63 16.23
N LYS A 92 1.43 7.80 15.89
CA LYS A 92 -0.01 8.05 16.04
C LYS A 92 -0.83 7.13 15.14
N HIS A 93 -0.41 6.91 13.91
CA HIS A 93 -1.08 6.04 12.94
C HIS A 93 -1.22 4.61 13.48
N VAL A 94 -0.13 4.03 13.96
CA VAL A 94 -0.12 2.68 14.54
C VAL A 94 -1.07 2.60 15.74
N GLN A 95 -0.99 3.57 16.66
CA GLN A 95 -1.86 3.62 17.84
C GLN A 95 -3.35 3.71 17.47
N ASP A 96 -3.72 4.63 16.56
CA ASP A 96 -5.09 4.83 16.14
C ASP A 96 -5.65 3.56 15.43
N ILE A 97 -4.87 2.90 14.57
CA ILE A 97 -5.31 1.67 13.89
C ILE A 97 -5.56 0.53 14.86
N VAL A 98 -4.60 0.26 15.76
CA VAL A 98 -4.74 -0.82 16.75
C VAL A 98 -5.98 -0.59 17.60
N PHE A 99 -6.19 0.65 18.05
CA PHE A 99 -7.38 1.02 18.83
C PHE A 99 -8.69 0.80 18.06
N GLN A 100 -8.75 1.21 16.78
CA GLN A 100 -9.95 1.01 15.97
C GLN A 100 -10.23 -0.46 15.68
N LEU A 101 -9.21 -1.26 15.38
CA LEU A 101 -9.36 -2.71 15.15
C LEU A 101 -9.84 -3.43 16.41
N GLN A 102 -9.24 -3.13 17.57
CA GLN A 102 -9.69 -3.69 18.84
C GLN A 102 -11.15 -3.34 19.12
N ARG A 103 -11.53 -2.06 18.93
CA ARG A 103 -12.91 -1.61 19.13
C ARG A 103 -13.88 -2.30 18.16
N PHE A 104 -13.47 -2.50 16.92
CA PHE A 104 -14.27 -3.20 15.90
C PHE A 104 -14.48 -4.68 16.26
N VAL A 105 -13.41 -5.40 16.58
CA VAL A 105 -13.49 -6.82 16.98
C VAL A 105 -14.32 -6.99 18.25
N SER A 106 -14.14 -6.13 19.25
CA SER A 106 -14.96 -6.17 20.47
C SER A 106 -16.44 -5.91 20.18
N ALA A 107 -16.76 -4.97 19.28
CA ALA A 107 -18.13 -4.70 18.87
C ALA A 107 -18.74 -5.87 18.08
N MET A 108 -18.00 -6.49 17.17
CA MET A 108 -18.44 -7.68 16.44
C MET A 108 -18.66 -8.89 17.36
N ALA A 109 -17.73 -9.14 18.28
CA ALA A 109 -17.87 -10.22 19.26
C ALA A 109 -19.11 -10.02 20.12
N LYS A 110 -19.36 -8.77 20.56
CA LYS A 110 -20.60 -8.42 21.27
C LYS A 110 -21.84 -8.66 20.40
N TYR A 111 -21.84 -8.16 19.17
CA TYR A 111 -22.96 -8.35 18.23
C TYR A 111 -23.29 -9.83 18.00
N HIS A 112 -22.28 -10.67 17.76
CA HIS A 112 -22.50 -12.12 17.57
C HIS A 112 -22.99 -12.81 18.84
N ASN A 113 -22.48 -12.44 20.01
CA ASN A 113 -22.99 -12.96 21.28
C ASN A 113 -24.45 -12.55 21.51
N ASP A 114 -24.78 -11.28 21.25
CA ASP A 114 -26.14 -10.75 21.37
C ASP A 114 -27.09 -11.50 20.40
N CYS A 115 -26.71 -11.66 19.13
CA CYS A 115 -27.48 -12.46 18.16
C CYS A 115 -27.64 -13.92 18.60
N HIS A 116 -26.57 -14.55 19.10
CA HIS A 116 -26.63 -15.93 19.59
C HIS A 116 -27.57 -16.07 20.79
N THR A 117 -27.59 -15.11 21.72
CA THR A 117 -28.55 -15.14 22.85
C THR A 117 -30.00 -15.06 22.37
N VAL A 118 -30.31 -14.15 21.45
CA VAL A 118 -31.66 -14.03 20.86
C VAL A 118 -32.05 -15.29 20.08
N MET A 119 -31.14 -15.85 19.30
CA MET A 119 -31.40 -17.08 18.53
C MET A 119 -31.59 -18.31 19.42
N LYS A 120 -30.91 -18.37 20.57
CA LYS A 120 -31.06 -19.47 21.54
C LYS A 120 -32.41 -19.43 22.26
N GLU A 121 -32.95 -18.24 22.51
CA GLU A 121 -34.29 -18.06 23.08
C GLU A 121 -35.41 -18.26 22.05
N ALA A 122 -35.11 -18.01 20.78
CA ALA A 122 -36.04 -18.27 19.68
C ALA A 122 -36.14 -19.78 19.41
N VAL A 123 -37.28 -20.38 19.77
CA VAL A 123 -37.64 -21.76 19.38
C VAL A 123 -37.97 -21.79 17.89
N VAL A 124 -36.94 -21.73 17.03
CA VAL A 124 -37.08 -21.82 15.57
C VAL A 124 -36.87 -23.28 15.13
N PHE A 125 -37.76 -24.19 15.56
CA PHE A 125 -38.26 -25.41 14.88
C PHE A 125 -38.87 -26.40 15.91
N PRO A 126 -39.90 -27.20 15.54
CA PRO A 126 -40.19 -27.66 14.19
C PRO A 126 -41.10 -26.70 13.39
N ILE A 127 -40.71 -26.17 12.22
CA ILE A 127 -41.73 -25.88 11.20
C ILE A 127 -42.22 -27.25 10.77
N GLU A 128 -43.39 -27.59 11.27
CA GLU A 128 -44.16 -28.67 10.70
C GLU A 128 -44.51 -28.21 9.28
N VAL A 129 -43.78 -28.75 8.30
CA VAL A 129 -44.24 -28.70 6.93
C VAL A 129 -45.42 -29.65 6.90
N ASP A 130 -46.63 -29.12 7.00
CA ASP A 130 -47.85 -29.91 6.85
C ASP A 130 -47.92 -30.34 5.38
N LEU A 131 -47.30 -31.48 5.07
CA LEU A 131 -47.53 -32.17 3.80
C LEU A 131 -48.96 -32.71 3.86
N SER A 132 -49.91 -31.86 3.47
CA SER A 132 -51.26 -32.29 3.16
C SER A 132 -51.17 -33.49 2.21
N ARG A 133 -51.98 -34.53 2.44
CA ARG A 133 -51.89 -35.89 1.87
C ARG A 133 -51.91 -36.00 0.33
N GLY A 134 -51.83 -34.88 -0.41
CA GLY A 134 -51.69 -34.79 -1.86
C GLY A 134 -50.28 -34.45 -2.38
N THR A 135 -49.28 -34.15 -1.54
CA THR A 135 -47.93 -33.77 -2.03
C THR A 135 -47.20 -34.88 -2.80
N PHE A 136 -47.64 -36.13 -2.68
CA PHE A 136 -47.07 -37.28 -3.41
C PHE A 136 -47.98 -37.85 -4.50
N THR A 137 -49.08 -37.18 -4.88
CA THR A 137 -49.78 -37.57 -6.11
C THR A 137 -48.96 -37.10 -7.30
N TYR A 138 -47.96 -37.91 -7.66
CA TYR A 138 -47.41 -37.88 -9.02
C TYR A 138 -48.57 -38.15 -9.96
N ASP A 139 -48.87 -37.18 -10.81
CA ASP A 139 -49.88 -37.28 -11.84
C ASP A 139 -49.41 -38.32 -12.88
N THR A 140 -49.82 -39.57 -12.70
CA THR A 140 -49.54 -40.68 -13.62
C THR A 140 -50.45 -40.64 -14.86
N SER A 141 -51.03 -39.49 -15.21
CA SER A 141 -51.95 -39.34 -16.35
C SER A 141 -51.27 -39.24 -17.71
N ASN A 142 -49.94 -39.27 -17.79
CA ASN A 142 -49.19 -39.26 -19.04
C ASN A 142 -48.33 -40.53 -19.24
N GLN A 143 -48.92 -41.71 -19.02
CA GLN A 143 -48.44 -42.93 -19.69
C GLN A 143 -48.70 -42.79 -21.19
N PHE A 144 -47.73 -42.24 -21.92
CA PHE A 144 -47.60 -42.51 -23.35
C PHE A 144 -46.75 -43.76 -23.50
N ASN A 145 -47.40 -44.87 -23.86
CA ASN A 145 -46.77 -46.08 -24.34
C ASN A 145 -46.75 -46.03 -25.87
N ASP A 146 -45.57 -46.23 -26.44
CA ASP A 146 -45.24 -46.74 -27.79
C ASP A 146 -43.87 -46.15 -28.15
N GLY A 147 -42.82 -46.89 -28.47
CA GLY A 147 -42.64 -48.29 -28.81
C GLY A 147 -41.31 -48.38 -29.56
N GLU A 148 -40.66 -49.55 -29.48
CA GLU A 148 -39.56 -50.03 -30.35
C GLU A 148 -38.19 -49.32 -30.17
N ASP A 149 -37.24 -50.05 -29.58
CA ASP A 149 -36.03 -50.61 -30.24
C ASP A 149 -34.92 -49.53 -30.29
N GLU A 150 -33.69 -49.71 -29.82
CA GLU A 150 -32.77 -50.83 -30.01
C GLU A 150 -31.81 -50.92 -28.80
N GLU A 151 -31.38 -52.14 -28.52
CA GLU A 151 -30.22 -52.45 -27.68
C GLU A 151 -28.96 -51.89 -28.35
N GLU A 152 -28.16 -51.06 -27.67
CA GLU A 152 -26.70 -51.10 -27.82
C GLU A 152 -26.04 -50.84 -26.46
N GLU A 153 -25.27 -51.83 -26.05
CA GLU A 153 -24.33 -51.84 -24.94
C GLU A 153 -23.25 -50.76 -25.17
N GLU A 154 -22.91 -49.97 -24.14
CA GLU A 154 -21.55 -49.42 -24.09
C GLU A 154 -20.97 -49.53 -22.67
N GLU A 155 -19.73 -50.02 -22.71
CA GLU A 155 -18.96 -50.60 -21.64
C GLU A 155 -18.41 -49.59 -20.64
N VAL A 156 -18.11 -50.13 -19.45
CA VAL A 156 -17.27 -49.52 -18.43
C VAL A 156 -15.83 -49.45 -18.95
N GLU A 157 -15.35 -48.27 -19.33
CA GLU A 157 -13.90 -48.02 -19.44
C GLU A 157 -13.35 -47.36 -18.17
N GLU A 158 -12.76 -48.21 -17.31
CA GLU A 158 -11.64 -47.80 -16.44
C GLU A 158 -10.38 -47.66 -17.31
N ALA A 159 -9.68 -46.52 -17.23
CA ALA A 159 -8.28 -46.47 -17.62
C ALA A 159 -7.44 -45.53 -16.72
N PRO A 160 -6.16 -45.86 -16.49
CA PRO A 160 -5.39 -45.39 -15.34
C PRO A 160 -4.19 -44.50 -15.72
N GLU A 161 -3.43 -44.13 -14.69
CA GLU A 161 -2.02 -43.68 -14.67
C GLU A 161 -1.64 -42.28 -15.23
N ARG A 162 -1.23 -41.41 -14.29
CA ARG A 162 -0.20 -40.38 -14.53
C ARG A 162 1.15 -40.94 -14.09
N VAL A 163 2.07 -41.01 -15.03
CA VAL A 163 3.50 -41.32 -14.82
C VAL A 163 4.35 -40.14 -15.32
N ASN A 164 5.46 -39.90 -14.60
CA ASN A 164 6.62 -39.04 -14.88
C ASN A 164 6.45 -37.52 -14.61
N GLU A 165 7.40 -36.81 -14.00
CA GLU A 165 8.85 -36.99 -14.00
C GLU A 165 9.51 -36.69 -12.65
N SER A 166 10.38 -37.61 -12.24
CA SER A 166 11.49 -37.39 -11.33
C SER A 166 12.72 -36.94 -12.13
N GLN A 167 13.28 -35.77 -11.83
CA GLN A 167 14.71 -35.52 -11.99
C GLN A 167 15.30 -34.90 -10.72
N MET A 168 16.19 -35.69 -10.14
CA MET A 168 16.98 -35.51 -8.94
C MET A 168 18.27 -34.77 -9.30
N GLY A 169 18.77 -33.87 -8.45
CA GLY A 169 20.06 -33.24 -8.70
C GLY A 169 20.38 -32.06 -7.78
N ASP A 170 20.44 -32.33 -6.49
CA ASP A 170 21.10 -31.47 -5.50
C ASP A 170 22.61 -31.41 -5.78
N LEU A 171 23.21 -30.22 -5.90
CA LEU A 171 24.66 -30.01 -5.76
C LEU A 171 24.95 -28.54 -5.44
N ILE A 172 25.23 -28.32 -4.16
CA ILE A 172 25.89 -27.17 -3.57
C ILE A 172 27.34 -27.10 -4.10
N SER A 173 27.78 -25.93 -4.58
CA SER A 173 29.16 -25.46 -4.38
C SER A 173 29.26 -23.96 -4.61
N THR A 174 29.52 -23.24 -3.52
CA THR A 174 30.10 -21.90 -3.49
C THR A 174 31.60 -21.99 -3.68
N ASP A 175 32.13 -21.18 -4.59
CA ASP A 175 33.41 -20.47 -4.50
C ASP A 175 33.23 -19.09 -5.16
#